data_AF-A0A382W957-F1
#
_entry.id   AF-A0A382W957-F1
#
_cell.length_a   1.000
_cell.length_b   1.000
_cell.length_c   1.000
_cell.angle_alpha   90.00
_cell.angle_beta   90.00
_cell.angle_gamma   90.00
#
_symmetry.space_group_name_H-M   'P 1'
#
loop_
_entity.id
_entity.type
_entity.pdbx_description
1 polymer ?
#
loop_
_entity_poly.entity_id
_entity_poly.type
_entity_poly.pdbx_seq_one_letter_code
_entity_poly.pdbx_strand_id
1 'polypeptide(L)'
;MRKKPTKINYLNGIRLHRAMVAGIRKVVSHQDYLNKINVFPVPDGDTGTNMAFTLTAILDASYDKVNSRVDDMLALVADSALDGARGNSGAILAQFFQGVSDGASGVLQFDPLTFSIAIQKGSEYARDALSEPQEGTILTVITDFSNKLKELIESGVDDVEQILSKGVEEAERSLKNTPNLMDLLKKAGVVDAGAQGFVDFLEGIHEFISTGSLREFENNLSDLVV
;
A
#
# COMPACT_ATOMS: atom_id res chain seq x y z
N MET A 1 -24.57 4.22 -20.16
CA MET A 1 -23.35 3.62 -20.76
C MET A 1 -22.19 3.88 -19.80
N ARG A 2 -21.65 2.85 -19.13
CA ARG A 2 -20.38 3.01 -18.39
C ARG A 2 -19.31 3.36 -19.41
N LYS A 3 -18.62 4.50 -19.27
CA LYS A 3 -17.45 4.84 -20.09
C LYS A 3 -16.50 3.65 -20.03
N LYS A 4 -16.00 3.19 -21.19
CA LYS A 4 -14.85 2.26 -21.19
C LYS A 4 -13.75 2.94 -20.36
N PRO A 5 -13.14 2.25 -19.37
CA PRO A 5 -12.05 2.84 -18.61
C PRO A 5 -10.95 3.28 -19.59
N THR A 6 -10.41 4.48 -19.35
CA THR A 6 -9.32 5.00 -20.16
C THR A 6 -8.09 4.19 -19.81
N LYS A 7 -7.48 3.51 -20.78
CA LYS A 7 -6.28 2.69 -20.57
C LYS A 7 -5.17 3.55 -19.94
N ILE A 8 -4.64 3.16 -18.78
CA ILE A 8 -3.55 3.89 -18.10
C ILE A 8 -2.27 3.09 -18.32
N ASN A 9 -1.57 3.42 -19.41
CA ASN A 9 -0.35 2.70 -19.79
C ASN A 9 0.86 3.05 -18.91
N TYR A 10 0.81 4.16 -18.16
CA TYR A 10 1.91 4.56 -17.28
C TYR A 10 1.47 5.43 -16.09
N LEU A 11 2.31 5.47 -15.06
CA LEU A 11 2.25 6.38 -13.92
C LEU A 11 3.53 7.20 -13.82
N ASN A 12 3.42 8.53 -13.81
CA ASN A 12 4.55 9.42 -13.47
C ASN A 12 4.55 9.73 -11.96
N GLY A 13 5.60 10.38 -11.47
CA GLY A 13 5.75 10.69 -10.04
C GLY A 13 4.59 11.51 -9.46
N ILE A 14 4.05 12.49 -10.22
CA ILE A 14 2.90 13.29 -9.79
C ILE A 14 1.64 12.43 -9.61
N ARG A 15 1.35 11.53 -10.56
CA ARG A 15 0.17 10.67 -10.47
C ARG A 15 0.34 9.62 -9.39
N LEU A 16 1.53 9.05 -9.25
CA LEU A 16 1.89 8.13 -8.18
C LEU A 16 1.69 8.79 -6.81
N HIS A 17 2.22 9.99 -6.61
CA HIS A 17 2.06 10.77 -5.38
C HIS A 17 0.58 10.97 -5.02
N ARG A 18 -0.23 11.43 -5.97
CA ARG A 18 -1.68 11.62 -5.73
C ARG A 18 -2.40 10.32 -5.40
N ALA A 19 -2.03 9.21 -6.04
CA ALA A 19 -2.58 7.90 -5.73
C ALA A 19 -2.19 7.47 -4.31
N MET A 20 -0.92 7.66 -3.93
CA MET A 20 -0.45 7.39 -2.57
C MET A 20 -1.17 8.26 -1.54
N VAL A 21 -1.39 9.55 -1.82
CA VAL A 21 -2.19 10.43 -0.94
C VAL A 21 -3.58 9.87 -0.69
N ALA A 22 -4.25 9.35 -1.73
CA ALA A 22 -5.56 8.72 -1.58
C ALA A 22 -5.50 7.44 -0.73
N GLY A 23 -4.51 6.57 -0.97
CA GLY A 23 -4.24 5.39 -0.15
C GLY A 23 -3.98 5.73 1.33
N ILE A 24 -3.10 6.70 1.59
CA ILE A 24 -2.75 7.13 2.95
C ILE A 24 -3.99 7.63 3.69
N ARG A 25 -4.79 8.49 3.04
CA ARG A 25 -6.03 9.02 3.63
C ARG A 25 -7.01 7.91 3.99
N LYS A 26 -7.11 6.86 3.17
CA LYS A 26 -7.97 5.71 3.47
C LYS A 26 -7.52 4.98 4.73
N VAL A 27 -6.23 4.70 4.87
CA VAL A 27 -5.67 4.10 6.10
C VAL A 27 -5.92 4.98 7.32
N VAL A 28 -5.67 6.29 7.21
CA VAL A 28 -5.91 7.25 8.30
C VAL A 28 -7.38 7.27 8.71
N SER A 29 -8.31 7.24 7.76
CA SER A 29 -9.76 7.19 8.05
C SER A 29 -10.21 5.89 8.72
N HIS A 30 -9.45 4.81 8.55
CA HIS A 30 -9.71 3.48 9.14
C HIS A 30 -8.86 3.21 10.39
N GLN A 31 -8.07 4.18 10.87
CA GLN A 31 -7.15 4.01 12.00
C GLN A 31 -7.78 3.31 13.21
N ASP A 32 -8.94 3.78 13.66
CA ASP A 32 -9.62 3.23 14.84
C ASP A 32 -10.12 1.79 14.61
N TYR A 33 -10.53 1.47 13.39
CA TYR A 33 -10.90 0.11 13.02
C TYR A 33 -9.68 -0.82 13.05
N LEU A 34 -8.56 -0.39 12.48
CA LEU A 34 -7.30 -1.14 12.50
C LEU A 34 -6.80 -1.38 13.93
N ASN A 35 -6.88 -0.36 14.79
CA ASN A 35 -6.58 -0.47 16.22
C ASN A 35 -7.51 -1.49 16.91
N LYS A 36 -8.80 -1.50 16.57
CA LYS A 36 -9.78 -2.42 17.16
C LYS A 36 -9.54 -3.89 16.81
N ILE A 37 -9.04 -4.19 15.62
CA ILE A 37 -8.77 -5.56 15.16
C ILE A 37 -7.33 -6.02 15.45
N ASN A 38 -6.49 -5.17 16.04
CA ASN A 38 -5.12 -5.51 16.43
C ASN A 38 -5.12 -6.55 17.55
N VAL A 39 -4.89 -7.82 17.18
CA VAL A 39 -4.78 -8.94 18.12
C VAL A 39 -3.44 -9.67 18.03
N PHE A 40 -2.60 -9.36 17.03
CA PHE A 40 -1.30 -9.99 16.78
C PHE A 40 -0.21 -8.92 16.53
N PRO A 41 1.02 -9.12 17.05
CA PRO A 41 1.42 -10.16 17.99
C PRO A 41 0.91 -9.90 19.41
N VAL A 42 0.57 -8.65 19.72
CA VAL A 42 0.09 -8.20 21.03
C VAL A 42 -1.16 -7.34 20.82
N PRO A 43 -2.26 -7.58 21.56
CA PRO A 43 -3.49 -6.80 21.46
C PRO A 43 -3.38 -5.46 22.21
N ASP A 44 -2.43 -4.61 21.84
CA ASP A 44 -2.20 -3.28 22.43
C ASP A 44 -2.98 -2.16 21.73
N GLY A 45 -3.65 -2.48 20.62
CA GLY A 45 -4.56 -1.56 19.94
C GLY A 45 -3.85 -0.39 19.25
N ASP A 46 -2.59 -0.55 18.84
CA ASP A 46 -1.80 0.55 18.25
C ASP A 46 -1.48 0.42 16.75
N THR A 47 -1.81 -0.70 16.09
CA THR A 47 -1.39 -0.98 14.71
C THR A 47 -1.86 0.10 13.73
N GLY A 48 -3.13 0.53 13.83
CA GLY A 48 -3.67 1.61 13.00
C GLY A 48 -2.93 2.92 13.24
N THR A 49 -2.72 3.27 14.51
CA THR A 49 -1.98 4.48 14.92
C THR A 49 -0.55 4.47 14.38
N ASN A 50 0.15 3.34 14.49
CA ASN A 50 1.51 3.16 14.02
C ASN A 50 1.61 3.30 12.48
N MET A 51 0.69 2.69 11.74
CA MET A 51 0.62 2.84 10.28
C MET A 51 0.29 4.28 9.88
N ALA A 52 -0.69 4.91 10.55
CA ALA A 52 -1.09 6.29 10.27
C ALA A 52 0.07 7.27 10.49
N PHE A 53 0.85 7.12 11.57
CA PHE A 53 2.03 7.95 11.81
C PHE A 53 3.08 7.80 10.70
N THR A 54 3.44 6.57 10.34
CA THR A 54 4.41 6.30 9.26
C THR A 54 3.96 6.89 7.94
N LEU A 55 2.69 6.68 7.58
CA LEU A 55 2.15 7.14 6.30
C LEU A 55 1.93 8.66 6.25
N THR A 56 1.59 9.29 7.37
CA THR A 56 1.43 10.75 7.44
C THR A 56 2.78 11.47 7.30
N ALA A 57 3.88 10.89 7.76
CA ALA A 57 5.22 11.45 7.54
C ALA A 57 5.53 11.62 6.04
N ILE A 58 5.03 10.72 5.18
CA ILE A 58 5.14 10.83 3.72
C ILE A 58 4.34 12.04 3.20
N LEU A 59 3.12 12.27 3.72
CA LEU A 59 2.31 13.43 3.34
C LEU A 59 3.00 14.74 3.71
N ASP A 60 3.53 14.83 4.93
CA ASP A 60 4.19 16.02 5.44
C ASP A 60 5.45 16.34 4.64
N ALA A 61 6.28 15.32 4.36
CA ALA A 61 7.52 15.50 3.61
C ALA A 61 7.29 15.86 2.13
N SER A 62 6.18 15.39 1.54
CA SER A 62 5.86 15.58 0.12
C SER A 62 4.98 16.78 -0.19
N TYR A 63 4.46 17.49 0.83
CA TYR A 63 3.50 18.60 0.67
C TYR A 63 3.88 19.61 -0.42
N ASP A 64 5.14 20.09 -0.43
CA ASP A 64 5.68 21.03 -1.42
C ASP A 64 6.82 20.43 -2.28
N LYS A 65 7.00 19.11 -2.25
CA LYS A 65 8.15 18.41 -2.88
C LYS A 65 7.72 17.30 -3.84
N VAL A 66 6.70 17.57 -4.66
CA VAL A 66 6.20 16.59 -5.63
C VAL A 66 7.11 16.53 -6.87
N ASN A 67 7.69 15.35 -7.12
CA ASN A 67 8.55 15.11 -8.28
C ASN A 67 7.78 14.49 -9.45
N SER A 68 8.14 14.86 -10.69
CA SER A 68 7.53 14.30 -11.90
C SER A 68 8.08 12.93 -12.27
N ARG A 69 9.32 12.63 -11.86
CA ARG A 69 9.96 11.33 -12.03
C ARG A 69 9.56 10.39 -10.89
N VAL A 70 9.36 9.12 -11.24
CA VAL A 70 8.96 8.09 -10.28
C VAL A 70 10.08 7.78 -9.29
N ASP A 71 11.32 7.65 -9.75
CA ASP A 71 12.47 7.38 -8.88
C ASP A 71 12.68 8.48 -7.82
N ASP A 72 12.69 9.75 -8.22
CA ASP A 72 12.84 10.87 -7.28
C ASP A 72 11.67 10.97 -6.29
N MET A 73 10.45 10.63 -6.72
CA MET A 73 9.28 10.63 -5.86
C MET A 73 9.35 9.48 -4.85
N LEU A 74 9.74 8.28 -5.29
CA LEU A 74 9.85 7.11 -4.41
C LEU A 74 11.03 7.20 -3.44
N ALA A 75 12.13 7.86 -3.81
CA ALA A 75 13.22 8.16 -2.90
C ALA A 75 12.74 9.01 -1.72
N LEU A 76 12.01 10.10 -2.01
CA LEU A 76 11.39 10.93 -0.96
C LEU A 76 10.42 10.13 -0.09
N VAL A 77 9.58 9.29 -0.70
CA VAL A 77 8.63 8.43 0.01
C VAL A 77 9.35 7.46 0.95
N ALA A 78 10.39 6.78 0.46
CA ALA A 78 11.14 5.80 1.23
C ALA A 78 11.84 6.44 2.43
N ASP A 79 12.58 7.54 2.21
CA ASP A 79 13.28 8.28 3.26
C ASP A 79 12.28 8.75 4.34
N SER A 80 11.16 9.32 3.93
CA SER A 80 10.14 9.85 4.85
C SER A 80 9.43 8.74 5.63
N ALA A 81 9.18 7.59 4.99
CA ALA A 81 8.60 6.43 5.66
C ALA A 81 9.56 5.84 6.69
N LEU A 82 10.86 5.79 6.39
CA LEU A 82 11.90 5.34 7.33
C LEU A 82 12.00 6.28 8.54
N ASP A 83 12.09 7.59 8.31
CA ASP A 83 12.14 8.60 9.38
C ASP A 83 10.87 8.61 10.25
N GLY A 84 9.72 8.38 9.62
CA GLY A 84 8.41 8.36 10.25
C GLY A 84 8.01 7.02 10.88
N ALA A 85 8.78 5.95 10.67
CA ALA A 85 8.38 4.59 11.02
C ALA A 85 8.06 4.43 12.51
N ARG A 86 6.85 3.93 12.81
CA ARG A 86 6.42 3.58 14.17
C ARG A 86 5.97 2.13 14.28
N GLY A 87 6.43 1.45 15.33
CA GLY A 87 6.10 0.05 15.60
C GLY A 87 6.52 -0.90 14.48
N ASN A 88 6.09 -2.17 14.59
CA ASN A 88 6.44 -3.20 13.60
C ASN A 88 5.75 -2.94 12.25
N SER A 89 4.46 -2.59 12.25
CA SER A 89 3.72 -2.34 11.01
C SER A 89 4.27 -1.14 10.24
N GLY A 90 4.70 -0.08 10.93
CA GLY A 90 5.37 1.06 10.31
C GLY A 90 6.75 0.70 9.75
N ALA A 91 7.56 -0.07 10.48
CA ALA A 91 8.86 -0.52 10.00
C ALA A 91 8.73 -1.40 8.74
N ILE A 92 7.77 -2.32 8.69
CA ILE A 92 7.50 -3.16 7.52
C ILE A 92 7.10 -2.30 6.31
N LEU A 93 6.20 -1.33 6.49
CA LEU A 93 5.82 -0.40 5.42
C LEU A 93 7.00 0.44 4.93
N ALA A 94 7.84 0.93 5.84
CA ALA A 94 9.02 1.71 5.48
C ALA A 94 10.01 0.87 4.65
N GLN A 95 10.24 -0.39 5.04
CA GLN A 95 11.08 -1.31 4.27
C GLN A 95 10.45 -1.67 2.93
N PHE A 96 9.12 -1.85 2.88
CA PHE A 96 8.40 -2.02 1.61
C PHE A 96 8.67 -0.83 0.67
N PHE A 97 8.49 0.41 1.14
CA PHE A 97 8.73 1.60 0.30
C PHE A 97 10.20 1.75 -0.10
N GLN A 98 11.14 1.42 0.78
CA GLN A 98 12.57 1.38 0.44
C GLN A 98 12.83 0.40 -0.72
N GLY A 99 12.30 -0.82 -0.65
CA GLY A 99 12.45 -1.78 -1.73
C GLY A 99 11.79 -1.33 -3.03
N VAL A 100 10.61 -0.70 -2.96
CA VAL A 100 9.93 -0.12 -4.14
C VAL A 100 10.79 0.99 -4.76
N SER A 101 11.39 1.87 -3.94
CA SER A 101 12.30 2.92 -4.41
C SER A 101 13.52 2.35 -5.12
N ASP A 102 14.17 1.35 -4.53
CA ASP A 102 15.35 0.72 -5.13
C ASP A 102 15.01 0.01 -6.44
N GLY A 103 13.88 -0.69 -6.50
CA GLY A 103 13.37 -1.33 -7.71
C GLY A 103 12.95 -0.34 -8.81
N ALA A 104 12.75 0.94 -8.46
CA ALA A 104 12.40 2.01 -9.37
C ALA A 104 13.61 2.88 -9.78
N SER A 105 14.83 2.58 -9.34
CA SER A 105 16.00 3.40 -9.62
C SER A 105 16.21 3.66 -11.12
N GLY A 106 16.28 4.94 -11.51
CA GLY A 106 16.43 5.37 -12.90
C GLY A 106 15.13 5.34 -13.73
N VAL A 107 14.00 4.93 -13.15
CA VAL A 107 12.71 4.86 -13.83
C VAL A 107 12.02 6.22 -13.80
N LEU A 108 11.82 6.81 -14.98
CA LEU A 108 11.12 8.10 -15.12
C LEU A 108 9.63 8.00 -14.82
N GLN A 109 9.02 6.94 -15.34
CA GLN A 109 7.59 6.65 -15.28
C GLN A 109 7.43 5.15 -15.20
N PHE A 110 6.52 4.69 -14.37
CA PHE A 110 6.16 3.29 -14.31
C PHE A 110 5.29 2.93 -15.50
N ASP A 111 5.73 1.93 -16.26
CA ASP A 111 4.89 1.09 -17.08
C ASP A 111 4.46 -0.16 -16.26
N PRO A 112 3.61 -1.05 -16.81
CA PRO A 112 3.24 -2.31 -16.18
C PRO A 112 4.42 -3.12 -15.60
N LEU A 113 5.48 -3.29 -16.39
CA LEU A 113 6.61 -4.16 -16.05
C LEU A 113 7.45 -3.55 -14.92
N THR A 114 7.86 -2.29 -15.07
CA THR A 114 8.66 -1.57 -14.09
C THR A 114 7.91 -1.38 -12.78
N PHE A 115 6.59 -1.18 -12.81
CA PHE A 115 5.75 -1.18 -11.61
C PHE A 115 5.82 -2.54 -10.89
N SER A 116 5.60 -3.64 -11.62
CA SER A 116 5.66 -4.99 -11.06
C SER A 116 7.03 -5.33 -10.48
N ILE A 117 8.13 -4.92 -11.12
CA ILE A 117 9.49 -5.11 -10.61
C ILE A 117 9.71 -4.35 -9.31
N ALA A 118 9.28 -3.09 -9.24
CA ALA A 118 9.41 -2.29 -8.02
C ALA A 118 8.61 -2.88 -6.85
N ILE A 119 7.38 -3.33 -7.09
CA ILE A 119 6.55 -3.99 -6.08
C ILE A 119 7.17 -5.32 -5.62
N GLN A 120 7.75 -6.12 -6.53
CA GLN A 120 8.50 -7.31 -6.17
C GLN A 120 9.64 -6.99 -5.21
N LYS A 121 10.40 -5.93 -5.50
CA LYS A 121 11.51 -5.52 -4.65
C LYS A 121 11.04 -5.02 -3.28
N GLY A 122 9.95 -4.27 -3.23
CA GLY A 122 9.29 -3.88 -1.98
C GLY A 122 8.84 -5.08 -1.15
N SER A 123 8.27 -6.10 -1.79
CA SER A 123 7.84 -7.32 -1.12
C SER A 123 9.00 -8.11 -0.52
N GLU A 124 10.14 -8.17 -1.20
CA GLU A 124 11.37 -8.77 -0.67
C GLU A 124 11.82 -8.04 0.60
N TYR A 125 11.93 -6.71 0.52
CA TYR A 125 12.42 -5.89 1.65
C TYR A 125 11.49 -5.93 2.86
N ALA A 126 10.17 -5.89 2.63
CA ALA A 126 9.18 -6.03 3.69
C ALA A 126 9.35 -7.36 4.46
N ARG A 127 9.60 -8.45 3.73
CA ARG A 127 9.79 -9.78 4.33
C ARG A 127 11.14 -9.90 5.03
N ASP A 128 12.21 -9.36 4.44
CA ASP A 128 13.56 -9.36 5.01
C ASP A 128 13.72 -8.43 6.23
N ALA A 129 12.79 -7.50 6.43
CA ALA A 129 12.74 -6.61 7.59
C ALA A 129 12.59 -7.36 8.93
N LEU A 130 12.09 -8.60 8.90
CA LEU A 130 11.84 -9.40 10.09
C LEU A 130 12.71 -10.65 10.09
N SER A 131 13.34 -10.95 11.22
CA SER A 131 14.14 -12.18 11.38
C SER A 131 13.29 -13.45 11.34
N GLU A 132 12.02 -13.36 11.76
CA GLU A 132 11.06 -14.48 11.75
C GLU A 132 9.74 -14.06 11.11
N PRO A 133 9.67 -14.00 9.76
CA PRO A 133 8.44 -13.68 9.03
C PRO A 133 7.30 -14.64 9.40
N GLN A 134 6.10 -14.10 9.65
CA GLN A 134 4.92 -14.90 10.01
C GLN A 134 3.89 -14.86 8.89
N GLU A 135 3.42 -16.04 8.48
CA GLU A 135 2.29 -16.15 7.55
C GLU A 135 0.97 -15.83 8.23
N GLY A 136 0.01 -15.35 7.45
CA GLY A 136 -1.24 -14.79 7.97
C GLY A 136 -1.09 -13.35 8.47
N THR A 137 -0.04 -12.63 8.07
CA THR A 137 0.18 -11.22 8.40
C THR A 137 0.22 -10.35 7.14
N ILE A 138 0.46 -9.04 7.32
CA ILE A 138 0.77 -8.09 6.24
C ILE A 138 1.78 -8.64 5.21
N LEU A 139 2.78 -9.44 5.64
CA LEU A 139 3.79 -10.00 4.76
C LEU A 139 3.21 -10.98 3.73
N THR A 140 2.23 -11.79 4.14
CA THR A 140 1.52 -12.70 3.24
C THR A 140 0.79 -11.92 2.16
N VAL A 141 0.05 -10.88 2.55
CA VAL A 141 -0.73 -10.07 1.61
C VAL A 141 0.15 -9.28 0.64
N ILE A 142 1.25 -8.69 1.11
CA ILE A 142 2.24 -8.03 0.25
C ILE A 142 2.84 -9.03 -0.75
N THR A 143 3.18 -10.24 -0.28
CA THR A 143 3.76 -11.30 -1.13
C THR A 143 2.77 -11.75 -2.21
N ASP A 144 1.51 -12.00 -1.85
CA ASP A 144 0.47 -12.45 -2.78
C ASP A 144 0.12 -11.36 -3.81
N PHE A 145 0.02 -10.10 -3.38
CA PHE A 145 -0.16 -8.95 -4.26
C PHE A 145 0.98 -8.86 -5.30
N SER A 146 2.22 -8.91 -4.83
CA SER A 146 3.43 -8.87 -5.66
C SER A 146 3.47 -10.02 -6.68
N ASN A 147 3.24 -11.25 -6.23
CA ASN A 147 3.20 -12.43 -7.09
C ASN A 147 2.10 -12.31 -8.15
N LYS A 148 0.95 -11.74 -7.80
CA LYS A 148 -0.13 -11.53 -8.77
C LYS A 148 0.26 -10.56 -9.87
N LEU A 149 0.93 -9.46 -9.52
CA LEU A 149 1.37 -8.49 -10.53
C LEU A 149 2.36 -9.14 -11.50
N LYS A 150 3.27 -9.97 -10.99
CA LYS A 150 4.20 -10.75 -11.82
C LYS A 150 3.46 -11.70 -12.77
N GLU A 151 2.52 -12.48 -12.26
CA GLU A 151 1.70 -13.41 -13.05
C GLU A 151 0.97 -12.70 -14.20
N LEU A 152 0.42 -11.51 -13.93
CA LEU A 152 -0.31 -10.71 -14.92
C LEU A 152 0.62 -10.19 -16.02
N ILE A 153 1.84 -9.76 -15.68
CA ILE A 153 2.86 -9.36 -16.64
C ILE A 153 3.28 -10.54 -17.52
N GLU A 154 3.54 -11.70 -16.93
CA GLU A 154 3.88 -12.92 -17.66
C GLU A 154 2.74 -13.38 -18.59
N SER A 155 1.50 -13.07 -18.23
CA SER A 155 0.30 -13.32 -19.03
C SER A 155 0.04 -12.25 -20.11
N GLY A 156 0.90 -11.23 -20.23
CA GLY A 156 0.84 -10.20 -21.27
C GLY A 156 -0.14 -9.05 -20.99
N VAL A 157 -0.53 -8.82 -19.73
CA VAL A 157 -1.32 -7.64 -19.37
C VAL A 157 -0.45 -6.38 -19.48
N ASP A 158 -0.93 -5.37 -20.20
CA ASP A 158 -0.18 -4.16 -20.57
C ASP A 158 -0.88 -2.84 -20.15
N ASP A 159 -1.67 -2.89 -19.09
CA ASP A 159 -2.41 -1.74 -18.52
C ASP A 159 -2.18 -1.68 -17.01
N VAL A 160 -1.67 -0.55 -16.52
CA VAL A 160 -1.33 -0.37 -15.10
C VAL A 160 -2.60 -0.40 -14.25
N GLU A 161 -3.71 0.16 -14.74
CA GLU A 161 -4.97 0.16 -13.99
C GLU A 161 -5.51 -1.27 -13.83
N GLN A 162 -5.45 -2.07 -14.90
CA GLN A 162 -5.90 -3.45 -14.87
C GLN A 162 -5.02 -4.32 -13.95
N ILE A 163 -3.70 -4.11 -13.98
CA ILE A 163 -2.77 -4.81 -13.10
C ILE A 163 -3.05 -4.47 -11.65
N LEU A 164 -3.21 -3.17 -11.34
CA LEU A 164 -3.52 -2.74 -9.99
C LEU A 164 -4.86 -3.30 -9.52
N SER A 165 -5.94 -3.18 -10.32
CA SER A 165 -7.27 -3.70 -9.98
C SER A 165 -7.23 -5.18 -9.61
N LYS A 166 -6.62 -6.02 -10.47
CA LYS A 166 -6.52 -7.46 -10.22
C LYS A 166 -5.56 -7.80 -9.08
N GLY A 167 -4.55 -6.97 -8.84
CA GLY A 167 -3.70 -7.07 -7.67
C GLY A 167 -4.46 -6.79 -6.38
N VAL A 168 -5.25 -5.71 -6.33
CA VAL A 168 -6.10 -5.38 -5.16
C VAL A 168 -7.08 -6.51 -4.87
N GLU A 169 -7.72 -7.07 -5.90
CA GLU A 169 -8.59 -8.25 -5.75
C GLU A 169 -7.86 -9.45 -5.11
N GLU A 170 -6.60 -9.68 -5.47
CA GLU A 170 -5.77 -10.73 -4.85
C GLU A 170 -5.40 -10.38 -3.40
N ALA A 171 -5.02 -9.14 -3.13
CA ALA A 171 -4.68 -8.68 -1.80
C ALA A 171 -5.88 -8.83 -0.84
N GLU A 172 -7.09 -8.48 -1.28
CA GLU A 172 -8.32 -8.71 -0.53
C GLU A 172 -8.59 -10.21 -0.27
N ARG A 173 -8.34 -11.06 -1.27
CA ARG A 173 -8.49 -12.52 -1.13
C ARG A 173 -7.52 -13.07 -0.09
N SER A 174 -6.25 -12.65 -0.16
CA SER A 174 -5.21 -13.03 0.79
C SER A 174 -5.54 -12.56 2.20
N LEU A 175 -5.97 -11.30 2.34
CA LEU A 175 -6.43 -10.72 3.61
C LEU A 175 -7.53 -11.57 4.26
N LYS A 176 -8.58 -11.91 3.50
CA LYS A 176 -9.69 -12.77 3.97
C LYS A 176 -9.21 -14.16 4.40
N ASN A 177 -8.08 -14.62 3.86
CA ASN A 177 -7.47 -15.90 4.20
C ASN A 177 -6.50 -15.83 5.39
N THR A 178 -6.09 -14.66 5.85
CA THR A 178 -5.20 -14.52 7.03
C THR A 178 -5.67 -15.33 8.26
N PRO A 179 -6.97 -15.43 8.59
CA PRO A 179 -7.42 -16.23 9.73
C PRO A 179 -7.26 -17.74 9.52
N ASN A 180 -7.16 -18.22 8.27
CA ASN A 180 -6.87 -19.63 8.01
C ASN A 180 -5.38 -19.98 8.17
N LEU A 181 -4.50 -18.97 8.12
CA LEU A 181 -3.06 -19.12 8.27
C LEU A 181 -2.60 -18.89 9.71
N MET A 182 -3.39 -18.15 10.49
CA MET A 182 -3.07 -17.84 11.88
C MET A 182 -4.26 -18.09 12.82
N ASP A 183 -4.10 -19.08 13.69
CA ASP A 183 -5.14 -19.51 14.64
C ASP A 183 -5.60 -18.40 15.59
N LEU A 184 -4.71 -17.46 15.94
CA LEU A 184 -5.06 -16.34 16.83
C LEU A 184 -6.12 -15.44 16.19
N LEU A 185 -5.92 -15.07 14.92
CA LEU A 185 -6.86 -14.30 14.12
C LEU A 185 -8.20 -15.04 14.00
N LYS A 186 -8.15 -16.35 13.72
CA LYS A 186 -9.34 -17.21 13.63
C LYS A 186 -10.17 -17.21 14.91
N LYS A 187 -9.52 -17.35 16.07
CA LYS A 187 -10.18 -17.37 17.37
C LYS A 187 -10.78 -16.02 17.73
N ALA A 188 -10.10 -14.93 17.36
CA ALA A 188 -10.59 -13.58 17.54
C ALA A 188 -11.69 -13.19 16.53
N GLY A 189 -11.84 -13.94 15.43
CA GLY A 189 -12.82 -13.67 14.39
C GLY A 189 -12.51 -12.43 13.55
N VAL A 190 -11.22 -12.07 13.44
CA VAL A 190 -10.73 -10.88 12.72
C VAL A 190 -9.65 -11.29 11.73
N VAL A 191 -9.36 -10.42 10.76
CA VAL A 191 -8.18 -10.51 9.88
C VAL A 191 -6.98 -9.82 10.53
N ASP A 192 -5.79 -9.97 9.96
CA ASP A 192 -4.60 -9.25 10.42
C ASP A 192 -4.77 -7.73 10.22
N ALA A 193 -4.46 -6.96 11.27
CA ALA A 193 -4.63 -5.51 11.27
C ALA A 193 -3.67 -4.80 10.30
N GLY A 194 -2.41 -5.23 10.24
CA GLY A 194 -1.42 -4.66 9.32
C GLY A 194 -1.79 -4.96 7.86
N ALA A 195 -2.20 -6.20 7.59
CA ALA A 195 -2.68 -6.63 6.28
C ALA A 195 -3.91 -5.82 5.82
N GLN A 196 -4.89 -5.62 6.71
CA GLN A 196 -6.05 -4.78 6.41
C GLN A 196 -5.63 -3.36 6.06
N GLY A 197 -4.73 -2.76 6.82
CA GLY A 197 -4.23 -1.41 6.53
C GLY A 197 -3.49 -1.34 5.18
N PHE A 198 -2.76 -2.39 4.78
CA PHE A 198 -2.13 -2.44 3.46
C PHE A 198 -3.17 -2.56 2.33
N VAL A 199 -4.23 -3.36 2.52
CA VAL A 199 -5.34 -3.44 1.55
C VAL A 199 -6.08 -2.10 1.46
N ASP A 200 -6.37 -1.45 2.59
CA ASP A 200 -7.00 -0.12 2.62
C ASP A 200 -6.17 0.90 1.83
N PHE A 201 -4.84 0.86 1.97
CA PHE A 201 -3.91 1.68 1.19
C PHE A 201 -4.01 1.41 -0.32
N LEU A 202 -3.98 0.15 -0.74
CA LEU A 202 -4.09 -0.26 -2.13
C LEU A 202 -5.45 0.13 -2.75
N GLU A 203 -6.54 -0.05 -2.01
CA GLU A 203 -7.88 0.33 -2.46
C GLU A 203 -7.98 1.83 -2.69
N GLY A 204 -7.40 2.67 -1.82
CA GLY A 204 -7.40 4.12 -2.02
C GLY A 204 -6.58 4.56 -3.23
N ILE A 205 -5.43 3.90 -3.48
CA ILE A 205 -4.64 4.08 -4.71
C ILE A 205 -5.47 3.71 -5.95
N HIS A 206 -6.12 2.54 -5.93
CA HIS A 206 -6.91 2.03 -7.05
C HIS A 206 -8.10 2.94 -7.37
N GLU A 207 -8.86 3.34 -6.35
CA GLU A 207 -9.98 4.27 -6.49
C GLU A 207 -9.57 5.59 -7.15
N PHE A 208 -8.44 6.17 -6.73
CA PHE A 208 -7.91 7.38 -7.38
C PHE A 208 -7.47 7.13 -8.83
N ILE A 209 -6.81 6.00 -9.12
CA ILE A 209 -6.35 5.69 -10.48
C ILE A 209 -7.53 5.46 -11.42
N SER A 210 -8.57 4.77 -10.99
CA SER A 210 -9.75 4.47 -11.81
C SER A 210 -10.66 5.70 -12.01
N THR A 211 -10.78 6.60 -11.02
CA THR A 211 -11.67 7.78 -11.10
C THR A 211 -10.95 9.05 -11.55
N GLY A 212 -9.66 9.17 -11.28
CA GLY A 212 -8.85 10.37 -11.52
C GLY A 212 -9.17 11.56 -10.62
N SER A 213 -9.97 11.38 -9.55
CA SER A 213 -10.48 12.46 -8.71
C SER A 213 -10.01 12.30 -7.26
N LEU A 214 -9.45 13.38 -6.69
CA LEU A 214 -9.28 13.52 -5.23
C LEU A 214 -10.52 14.14 -4.56
N ARG A 215 -11.47 14.70 -5.33
CA ARG A 215 -12.62 15.47 -4.80
C ARG A 215 -13.66 14.62 -4.10
N GLU A 216 -13.78 13.34 -4.45
CA GLU A 216 -14.68 12.42 -3.74
C GLU A 216 -14.19 12.16 -2.29
N PHE A 217 -12.93 12.49 -2.00
CA PHE A 217 -12.30 12.34 -0.68
C PHE A 217 -12.30 13.61 0.19
N GLU A 218 -12.45 14.82 -0.38
CA GLU A 218 -12.48 16.08 0.40
C GLU A 218 -13.70 16.14 1.34
N ASN A 219 -14.81 15.50 0.97
CA ASN A 219 -16.03 15.46 1.78
C ASN A 219 -15.90 14.63 3.07
N ASN A 220 -14.88 13.77 3.21
CA ASN A 220 -14.67 12.94 4.41
C ASN A 220 -13.60 13.52 5.35
N LEU A 221 -12.80 14.49 4.90
CA LEU A 221 -11.71 15.11 5.68
C LEU A 221 -12.14 16.37 6.43
N SER A 222 -13.22 17.03 6.00
CA SER A 222 -13.86 18.10 6.79
C SER A 222 -14.37 17.60 8.15
N ASP A 223 -14.56 16.28 8.30
CA ASP A 223 -15.06 15.63 9.51
C ASP A 223 -13.94 15.07 10.41
N LEU A 224 -12.68 15.11 9.95
CA LEU A 224 -11.51 14.59 10.68
C LEU A 224 -10.56 15.69 11.17
N VAL A 225 -10.87 16.97 10.89
CA VAL A 225 -10.19 18.13 11.47
C VAL A 225 -11.11 18.74 12.54
N VAL A 226 -11.14 18.13 13.72
CA VAL A 226 -11.55 18.76 14.99
C VAL A 226 -10.56 18.35 16.07
#